data_AF-A0A0F9LYA7-F1
#
_entry.id   AF-A0A0F9LYA7-F1
#
_cell.length_a   1.000
_cell.length_b   1.000
_cell.length_c   1.000
_cell.angle_alpha   90.00
_cell.angle_beta   90.00
_cell.angle_gamma   90.00
#
_symmetry.space_group_name_H-M   'P 1'
#
loop_
_entity.id
_entity.type
_entity.pdbx_description
1 polymer ?
#
loop_
_entity_poly.entity_id
_entity_poly.type
_entity_poly.pdbx_seq_one_letter_code
_entity_poly.pdbx_strand_id
1 'polypeptide(L)' 'MTCNSNRELTDGYVLCQECGHVEEYTKPRAEGHEACVRCGAKFCGCECCNGLARVNLQLKIHELNDREG' A
#
# COMPACT_ATOMS: atom_id res chain seq x y z
N MET A 1 4.68 -3.87 -17.13
CA MET A 1 4.72 -4.73 -15.94
C MET A 1 3.27 -4.96 -15.52
N THR A 2 2.70 -6.14 -15.82
CA THR A 2 1.29 -6.43 -15.57
C THR A 2 1.13 -6.90 -14.12
N CYS A 3 0.38 -6.14 -13.33
CA CYS A 3 0.11 -6.49 -11.95
C CYS A 3 -0.93 -7.62 -11.92
N ASN A 4 -0.60 -8.76 -11.32
CA ASN A 4 -1.53 -9.88 -11.24
C ASN A 4 -2.46 -9.66 -10.04
N SER A 5 -3.75 -9.45 -10.31
CA SER A 5 -4.77 -9.11 -9.30
C SER A 5 -5.55 -10.33 -8.79
N ASN A 6 -5.16 -11.54 -9.18
CA ASN A 6 -5.97 -12.75 -9.00
C ASN A 6 -5.93 -13.38 -7.60
N ARG A 7 -5.21 -12.78 -6.65
CA ARG A 7 -5.13 -13.28 -5.28
C ARG A 7 -5.61 -12.20 -4.32
N GLU A 8 -6.64 -12.53 -3.55
CA GLU A 8 -7.14 -11.66 -2.48
C GLU A 8 -6.10 -11.63 -1.36
N LEU A 9 -5.69 -10.42 -0.98
CA LEU A 9 -4.59 -10.16 -0.07
C LEU A 9 -5.12 -9.77 1.31
N THR A 10 -5.88 -10.67 1.92
CA THR A 10 -6.59 -10.39 3.19
C THR A 10 -5.66 -10.02 4.36
N ASP A 11 -4.37 -10.35 4.30
CA ASP A 11 -3.29 -9.94 5.23
C ASP A 11 -2.30 -8.92 4.62
N GLY A 12 -2.69 -8.26 3.54
CA GLY A 12 -1.87 -7.36 2.75
C GLY A 12 -2.12 -5.88 2.98
N TYR A 13 -1.55 -5.08 2.10
CA TYR A 13 -1.67 -3.63 2.07
C TYR A 13 -2.03 -3.12 0.68
N VAL A 14 -2.67 -1.96 0.65
CA VAL A 14 -2.87 -1.17 -0.57
C VAL A 14 -1.87 -0.02 -0.62
N LEU A 15 -1.43 0.32 -1.83
CA LEU A 15 -0.49 1.43 -2.06
C LEU A 15 -1.15 2.54 -2.87
N CYS A 16 -1.08 3.78 -2.37
CA CYS A 16 -1.33 4.95 -3.19
C CYS A 16 -0.07 5.27 -3.99
N GLN A 17 -0.13 5.06 -5.31
CA GLN A 17 1.03 5.23 -6.19
C GLN A 17 1.42 6.71 -6.39
N GLU A 18 0.48 7.63 -6.15
CA GLU A 18 0.72 9.07 -6.30
C GLU A 18 1.51 9.68 -5.14
N CYS A 19 1.27 9.22 -3.90
CA CYS A 19 1.89 9.82 -2.71
C CYS A 19 2.66 8.82 -1.82
N GLY A 20 2.74 7.55 -2.22
CA GLY A 20 3.41 6.49 -1.46
C GLY A 20 2.72 6.13 -0.14
N HIS A 21 1.50 6.60 0.10
CA HIS A 21 0.73 6.24 1.28
C HIS A 21 0.33 4.77 1.24
N VAL A 22 0.38 4.13 2.40
CA VAL A 22 0.09 2.70 2.56
C VAL A 22 -1.02 2.57 3.60
N GLU A 23 -2.01 1.76 3.30
CA GLU A 23 -3.09 1.39 4.22
C GLU A 23 -3.33 -0.13 4.18
N GLU A 24 -3.99 -0.67 5.20
CA GLU A 24 -4.38 -2.08 5.23
C GLU A 24 -5.29 -2.43 4.05
N TYR A 25 -5.10 -3.64 3.52
CA TYR A 25 -5.92 -4.15 2.44
C TYR A 25 -7.37 -4.29 2.89
N THR A 26 -8.25 -3.65 2.13
CA THR A 26 -9.68 -3.95 2.14
C THR A 26 -10.13 -4.08 0.69
N LYS A 27 -11.15 -4.90 0.45
CA LYS A 27 -11.71 -5.06 -0.89
C LYS A 27 -12.17 -3.72 -1.51
N PRO A 28 -12.87 -2.82 -0.79
CA PRO A 28 -13.21 -1.49 -1.31
C PRO A 28 -12.00 -0.65 -1.73
N ARG A 29 -10.89 -0.68 -0.99
CA ARG A 29 -9.66 0.05 -1.37
C ARG A 29 -9.00 -0.56 -2.59
N ALA A 30 -8.89 -1.89 -2.62
CA ALA A 30 -8.27 -2.61 -3.72
C ALA A 30 -9.02 -2.45 -5.05
N GLU A 31 -10.36 -2.35 -5.00
CA GLU A 31 -11.23 -2.10 -6.15
C GLU A 31 -11.34 -0.60 -6.50
N GLY A 32 -10.72 0.29 -5.72
CA GLY A 32 -10.72 1.73 -5.95
C GLY A 32 -12.05 2.42 -5.65
N HIS A 33 -12.89 1.82 -4.79
CA HIS A 33 -14.09 2.43 -4.21
C HIS A 33 -13.74 3.41 -3.08
N GLU A 34 -12.64 3.17 -2.37
CA GLU A 34 -12.08 4.09 -1.39
C GLU A 34 -10.83 4.80 -1.95
N ALA A 35 -10.66 6.06 -1.59
CA ALA A 35 -9.56 6.90 -2.02
C ALA A 35 -8.55 7.15 -0.89
N CYS A 36 -7.32 7.44 -1.28
CA CYS A 36 -6.24 7.78 -0.38
C CYS A 36 -6.58 9.02 0.43
N VAL A 37 -6.57 8.90 1.76
CA VAL A 37 -6.87 10.01 2.67
C VAL A 37 -5.91 11.20 2.55
N ARG A 38 -4.70 10.98 1.99
CA ARG A 38 -3.68 12.04 1.86
C ARG A 38 -3.81 12.88 0.60
N CYS A 39 -4.26 12.28 -0.50
CA CYS A 39 -4.24 12.96 -1.81
C CYS A 39 -5.48 12.74 -2.68
N GLY A 40 -6.45 11.95 -2.22
CA GLY A 40 -7.68 11.64 -2.94
C GLY A 40 -7.53 10.70 -4.15
N ALA A 41 -6.31 10.25 -4.47
CA ALA A 41 -6.08 9.29 -5.53
C ALA A 41 -6.53 7.87 -5.15
N LYS A 42 -6.79 7.02 -6.15
CA LYS A 42 -7.16 5.62 -5.92
C LYS A 42 -5.97 4.81 -5.38
N PHE A 43 -6.32 3.78 -4.63
CA PHE A 43 -5.37 2.77 -4.18
C PHE A 43 -5.11 1.71 -5.24
N CYS A 44 -3.91 1.12 -5.18
CA CYS A 44 -3.52 -0.07 -5.93
C CYS A 44 -3.43 -1.26 -4.96
N GLY A 45 -4.27 -2.27 -5.16
CA GLY A 45 -4.34 -3.47 -4.31
C GLY A 45 -3.81 -4.76 -4.93
N CYS A 46 -3.05 -4.69 -6.04
CA CYS A 46 -2.44 -5.89 -6.64
C CYS A 46 -1.19 -6.35 -5.87
N GLU A 47 -0.77 -7.59 -6.12
CA GLU A 47 0.41 -8.23 -5.50
C GLU A 47 1.68 -7.37 -5.56
N CYS A 48 1.98 -6.71 -6.68
CA CYS A 48 3.18 -5.87 -6.77
C CYS A 48 3.06 -4.62 -5.89
N CYS A 49 1.87 -4.01 -5.83
CA CYS A 49 1.61 -2.85 -4.97
C CYS A 49 1.64 -3.23 -3.50
N ASN A 50 1.17 -4.42 -3.13
CA ASN A 50 1.30 -4.96 -1.78
C ASN A 50 2.76 -5.20 -1.39
N GLY A 51 3.57 -5.79 -2.29
CA GLY A 51 5.00 -5.96 -2.07
C GLY A 51 5.71 -4.62 -1.82
N LEU A 52 5.42 -3.62 -2.66
CA LEU A 52 5.99 -2.28 -2.52
C LEU A 52 5.49 -1.56 -1.26
N ALA A 53 4.21 -1.72 -0.90
CA ALA A 53 3.65 -1.22 0.34
C ALA A 53 4.38 -1.78 1.57
N ARG A 54 4.66 -3.09 1.60
CA ARG A 54 5.44 -3.73 2.67
C ARG A 54 6.85 -3.16 2.76
N VAL A 55 7.54 -2.96 1.63
CA VAL A 55 8.87 -2.33 1.62
C VAL A 55 8.82 -0.90 2.17
N ASN A 56 7.85 -0.09 1.75
CA ASN A 56 7.67 1.28 2.27
C ASN A 56 7.44 1.32 3.79
N LEU A 57 6.69 0.35 4.33
CA LEU A 57 6.49 0.24 5.77
C LEU A 57 7.79 -0.11 6.50
N GLN A 58 8.57 -1.07 5.98
CA GLN A 58 9.86 -1.46 6.56
C GLN A 58 10.86 -0.29 6.57
N LEU A 59 10.93 0.49 5.49
CA LEU A 59 11.79 1.68 5.42
C LEU A 59 11.40 2.72 6.48
N LYS A 60 10.11 2.99 6.66
CA LYS A 60 9.64 3.93 7.71
C LYS A 60 10.00 3.45 9.11
N ILE A 61 9.88 2.14 9.38
CA ILE A 61 10.27 1.58 10.67
C ILE A 61 11.77 1.77 10.89
N HIS A 62 12.59 1.54 9.87
CA HIS A 62 14.03 1.75 9.96
C HIS A 62 14.38 3.23 10.22
N GLU A 63 13.75 4.16 9.50
CA GLU A 63 13.94 5.61 9.72
C GLU A 63 13.52 6.06 11.13
N LEU A 64 12.49 5.45 11.71
CA LEU A 64 12.07 5.74 13.08
C LEU A 64 13.09 5.21 14.08
N ASN A 65 13.55 3.97 13.90
CA ASN A 65 14.55 3.37 14.77
C ASN A 65 15.88 4.12 14.73
N ASP A 66 16.31 4.59 13.55
CA ASP A 66 17.55 5.37 13.38
C ASP A 66 17.48 6.76 14.03
N ARG A 67 16.28 7.31 14.25
CA ARG A 67 16.09 8.62 14.92
C ARG A 67 16.05 8.52 16.44
N GLU A 68 15.80 7.33 16.98
CA GLU A 68 15.72 7.09 18.44
C GLU A 68 17.04 6.58 19.05
N GLY A 69 18.05 6.28 18.23
CA GLY A 69 19.40 5.87 18.64
C GLY A 69 20.44 6.99 18.57
#